data_AF-A0A858X2P4-F1
#
_entry.id   AF-A0A858X2P4-F1
#
_cell.length_a   1.000
_cell.length_b   1.000
_cell.length_c   1.000
_cell.angle_alpha   90.00
_cell.angle_beta   90.00
_cell.angle_gamma   90.00
#
_symmetry.space_group_name_H-M   'P 1'
#
loop_
_entity.id
_entity.type
_entity.pdbx_description
1 polymer ?
#
loop_
_entity_poly.entity_id
_entity_poly.type
_entity_poly.pdbx_seq_one_letter_code
_entity_poly.pdbx_strand_id
1 'polypeptide(L)'
;MLSLDPTFRVEQRCNARGMGVVGREHKPLHPDELVAYAYHDTAVKGAVVKAPGAAIRSGDTWYHLSYVCETSDDGLEIKSFQYALGEPIPKTEWGQHYLVSP
;
A
#
# COMPACT_ATOMS: atom_id res chain seq x y z
N MET A 1 5.79 -1.01 -26.31
CA MET A 1 6.14 -1.40 -24.93
C MET A 1 5.68 -0.29 -24.02
N LEU A 2 4.63 -0.52 -23.21
CA LEU A 2 4.33 0.38 -22.10
C LEU A 2 5.44 0.19 -21.07
N SER A 3 6.46 1.04 -21.10
CA SER A 3 7.31 1.21 -19.94
C SER A 3 6.41 1.68 -18.81
N LEU A 4 6.20 0.84 -17.81
CA LEU A 4 5.68 1.29 -16.53
C LEU A 4 6.57 2.47 -16.11
N ASP A 5 5.96 3.63 -15.93
CA ASP A 5 6.61 4.81 -15.39
C ASP A 5 7.51 4.36 -14.21
N PRO A 6 8.80 4.75 -14.17
CA PRO A 6 9.69 4.38 -13.07
C PRO A 6 9.08 4.62 -11.68
N THR A 7 8.24 5.65 -11.53
CA THR A 7 7.49 5.90 -10.28
C THR A 7 6.44 4.84 -9.98
N PHE A 8 5.71 4.35 -10.98
CA PHE A 8 4.77 3.24 -10.82
C PHE A 8 5.48 1.96 -10.34
N ARG A 9 6.70 1.69 -10.83
CA ARG A 9 7.49 0.53 -10.37
C ARG A 9 7.85 0.63 -8.89
N VAL A 10 8.28 1.80 -8.43
CA VAL A 10 8.64 2.04 -7.02
C VAL A 10 7.41 1.85 -6.14
N GLU A 11 6.27 2.43 -6.51
CA GLU A 11 5.01 2.27 -5.76
C GLU A 11 4.59 0.81 -5.65
N GLN A 12 4.61 0.04 -6.74
CA GLN A 12 4.22 -1.38 -6.73
C GLN A 12 5.11 -2.21 -5.78
N ARG A 13 6.42 -1.91 -5.71
CA ARG A 13 7.31 -2.57 -4.76
C ARG A 13 7.01 -2.19 -3.32
N CYS A 14 6.73 -0.93 -3.07
CA CYS A 14 6.32 -0.44 -1.75
C CYS A 14 5.01 -1.10 -1.30
N ASN A 15 4.03 -1.24 -2.19
CA ASN A 15 2.76 -1.93 -1.90
C ASN A 15 3.00 -3.41 -1.58
N ALA A 16 3.82 -4.11 -2.39
CA ALA A 16 4.17 -5.51 -2.12
C ALA A 16 4.92 -5.68 -0.78
N ARG A 17 5.81 -4.74 -0.44
CA ARG A 17 6.48 -4.72 0.86
C ARG A 17 5.49 -4.53 2.00
N GLY A 18 4.54 -3.61 1.87
CA GLY A 18 3.48 -3.35 2.85
C GLY A 18 2.66 -4.59 3.15
N MET A 19 2.15 -5.26 2.11
CA MET A 19 1.43 -6.53 2.26
C MET A 19 2.26 -7.59 2.98
N GLY A 20 3.53 -7.76 2.56
CA GLY A 20 4.41 -8.75 3.17
C GLY A 20 4.75 -8.46 4.64
N VAL A 21 4.95 -7.19 5.02
CA VAL A 21 5.25 -6.83 6.41
C VAL A 21 4.01 -6.99 7.28
N VAL A 22 2.86 -6.46 6.85
CA VAL A 22 1.61 -6.58 7.61
C VAL A 22 1.25 -8.05 7.83
N GLY A 23 1.30 -8.90 6.81
CA GLY A 23 1.00 -10.33 6.97
C GLY A 23 1.98 -11.08 7.87
N ARG A 24 3.24 -10.64 7.96
CA ARG A 24 4.23 -11.25 8.88
C ARG A 24 4.04 -10.81 10.33
N GLU A 25 3.76 -9.54 10.55
CA GLU A 25 3.64 -8.94 11.89
C GLU A 25 2.25 -9.15 12.51
N HIS A 26 1.21 -9.22 11.68
CA HIS A 26 -0.17 -9.47 12.07
C HIS A 26 -0.63 -10.83 11.53
N LYS A 27 -0.24 -11.92 12.20
CA LYS A 27 -0.50 -13.31 11.74
C LYS A 27 -1.93 -13.65 11.30
N PRO A 28 -3.01 -13.08 11.90
CA PRO A 28 -4.37 -13.33 11.42
C PRO A 28 -4.70 -12.67 10.08
N LEU A 29 -3.90 -11.69 9.64
CA LEU A 29 -4.07 -10.99 8.38
C LEU A 29 -3.29 -11.70 7.28
N HIS A 30 -3.95 -11.88 6.15
CA HIS A 30 -3.37 -12.41 4.92
C HIS A 30 -3.61 -11.40 3.81
N PRO A 31 -2.79 -10.32 3.76
CA PRO A 31 -3.05 -9.26 2.81
C PRO A 31 -2.91 -9.73 1.37
N ASP A 32 -3.91 -9.44 0.56
CA ASP A 32 -3.96 -9.83 -0.85
C ASP A 32 -4.15 -8.64 -1.80
N GLU A 33 -4.47 -7.47 -1.27
CA GLU A 33 -4.54 -6.23 -2.04
C GLU A 33 -4.18 -5.00 -1.20
N LEU A 34 -3.62 -3.98 -1.86
CA LEU A 34 -3.27 -2.71 -1.23
C LEU A 34 -3.47 -1.56 -2.21
N VAL A 35 -4.25 -0.56 -1.80
CA VAL A 35 -4.53 0.66 -2.56
C VAL A 35 -3.89 1.85 -1.84
N ALA A 36 -2.83 2.43 -2.42
CA ALA A 36 -2.03 3.46 -1.75
C ALA A 36 -2.75 4.83 -1.63
N TYR A 37 -3.71 5.09 -2.51
CA TYR A 37 -4.39 6.38 -2.67
C TYR A 37 -5.86 6.37 -2.21
N ALA A 38 -6.27 5.42 -1.36
CA ALA A 38 -7.68 5.19 -1.02
C ALA A 38 -8.35 6.41 -0.36
N TYR A 39 -7.73 6.98 0.67
CA TYR A 39 -8.25 8.12 1.45
C TYR A 39 -7.50 9.43 1.19
N HIS A 40 -6.24 9.35 0.76
CA HIS A 40 -5.39 10.49 0.47
C HIS A 40 -4.42 10.15 -0.65
N ASP A 41 -4.08 11.14 -1.48
CA ASP A 41 -3.17 10.96 -2.60
C ASP A 41 -1.79 10.44 -2.16
N THR A 42 -1.25 9.51 -2.95
CA THR A 42 0.13 9.06 -2.83
C THR A 42 1.08 10.13 -3.34
N ALA A 43 2.14 10.43 -2.59
CA ALA A 43 3.22 11.30 -3.03
C ALA A 43 4.47 10.48 -3.36
N VAL A 44 4.93 10.54 -4.60
CA VAL A 44 6.17 9.89 -5.05
C VAL A 44 7.22 10.96 -5.37
N LYS A 45 8.40 10.86 -4.75
CA LYS A 45 9.53 11.76 -4.98
C LYS A 45 10.82 10.95 -5.10
N GLY A 46 11.27 10.72 -6.33
CA GLY A 46 12.44 9.88 -6.60
C GLY A 46 12.19 8.45 -6.13
N ALA A 47 13.02 7.96 -5.22
CA ALA A 47 12.93 6.62 -4.63
C ALA A 47 12.01 6.54 -3.39
N VAL A 48 11.34 7.64 -3.01
CA VAL A 48 10.49 7.70 -1.80
C VAL A 48 9.01 7.75 -2.19
N VAL A 49 8.21 6.89 -1.55
CA VAL A 49 6.75 6.84 -1.65
C VAL A 49 6.15 7.13 -0.29
N LYS A 50 5.21 8.07 -0.25
CA LYS A 50 4.39 8.36 0.93
C LYS A 50 2.92 8.11 0.59
N ALA A 51 2.29 7.22 1.33
CA ALA A 51 0.89 6.88 1.17
C ALA A 51 0.18 7.10 2.52
N PRO A 52 -0.26 8.34 2.82
CA PRO A 52 -0.86 8.67 4.12
C PRO A 52 -2.29 8.14 4.28
N GLY A 53 -2.96 7.79 3.19
CA GLY A 53 -4.33 7.27 3.18
C GLY A 53 -4.46 5.96 2.41
N ALA A 54 -3.50 5.04 2.60
CA ALA A 54 -3.58 3.73 1.99
C ALA A 54 -4.69 2.87 2.64
N ALA A 55 -5.08 1.82 1.93
CA ALA A 55 -5.91 0.76 2.46
C ALA A 55 -5.31 -0.58 2.08
N ILE A 56 -5.45 -1.57 2.97
CA ILE A 56 -4.97 -2.93 2.76
C ILE A 56 -6.08 -3.92 3.01
N ARG A 57 -6.30 -4.86 2.08
CA ARG A 57 -7.33 -5.89 2.18
C ARG A 57 -6.71 -7.18 2.68
N SER A 58 -7.43 -7.85 3.56
CA SER A 58 -7.16 -9.22 4.00
C SER A 58 -8.47 -9.97 4.00
N GLY A 59 -8.69 -10.82 2.98
CA GLY A 59 -9.96 -11.50 2.78
C GLY A 59 -11.10 -10.52 2.48
N ASP A 60 -12.17 -10.55 3.28
CA ASP A 60 -13.37 -9.74 3.09
C ASP A 60 -13.35 -8.40 3.83
N THR A 61 -12.18 -7.98 4.34
CA THR A 61 -12.05 -6.77 5.16
C THR A 61 -10.91 -5.89 4.66
N TRP A 62 -11.22 -4.62 4.45
CA TRP A 62 -10.24 -3.56 4.24
C TRP A 62 -9.86 -2.92 5.57
N TYR A 63 -8.60 -2.54 5.73
CA TYR A 63 -8.06 -1.85 6.90
C TYR A 63 -7.39 -0.55 6.48
N HIS A 64 -7.48 0.48 7.32
CA HIS A 64 -6.70 1.68 7.11
C HIS A 64 -5.21 1.38 7.21
N LEU A 65 -4.44 1.96 6.30
CA LEU A 65 -2.99 1.86 6.30
C LEU A 65 -2.40 3.24 6.00
N SER A 66 -1.28 3.56 6.61
CA SER A 66 -0.39 4.60 6.10
C SER A 66 1.02 4.07 6.06
N TYR A 67 1.80 4.49 5.06
CA TYR A 67 3.21 4.08 4.99
C TYR A 67 4.12 5.14 4.37
N VAL A 68 5.40 5.02 4.72
CA VAL A 68 6.51 5.66 4.03
C VAL A 68 7.50 4.57 3.63
N CYS A 69 7.84 4.54 2.35
CA CYS A 69 8.70 3.53 1.75
C CYS A 69 9.80 4.22 0.96
N GLU A 70 11.03 3.72 1.10
CA GLU A 70 12.18 4.19 0.34
C GLU A 70 12.84 3.00 -0.35
N THR A 71 13.08 3.13 -1.64
CA THR A 71 13.82 2.15 -2.43
C THR A 71 15.27 2.58 -2.69
N SER A 72 16.07 1.70 -3.27
CA SER A 72 17.26 2.11 -4.03
C SER A 72 16.87 2.98 -5.23
N ASP A 73 17.84 3.72 -5.78
CA ASP A 73 17.64 4.60 -6.94
C ASP A 73 17.17 3.87 -8.21
N ASP A 74 17.54 2.59 -8.36
CA ASP A 74 17.04 1.70 -9.42
C ASP A 74 15.60 1.20 -9.18
N GLY A 75 15.05 1.52 -8.01
CA GLY A 75 13.72 1.11 -7.58
C GLY A 75 13.59 -0.39 -7.42
N LEU A 76 14.65 -1.13 -7.06
CA LEU A 76 14.63 -2.58 -6.93
C LEU A 76 14.60 -3.07 -5.48
N GLU A 77 15.40 -2.48 -4.60
CA GLU A 77 15.53 -2.87 -3.21
C GLU A 77 14.76 -1.92 -2.29
N ILE A 78 14.16 -2.44 -1.22
CA ILE A 78 13.57 -1.62 -0.16
C ILE A 78 14.67 -1.26 0.84
N LYS A 79 14.95 0.03 1.01
CA LYS A 79 15.93 0.55 1.98
C LYS A 79 15.29 0.82 3.33
N SER A 80 14.10 1.41 3.34
CA SER A 80 13.33 1.65 4.56
C SER A 80 11.84 1.46 4.31
N PHE A 81 11.14 1.00 5.33
CA PHE A 81 9.69 0.83 5.30
C PHE A 81 9.11 1.05 6.70
N GLN A 82 8.25 2.04 6.83
CA GLN A 82 7.52 2.37 8.05
C GLN A 82 6.04 2.43 7.73
N TYR A 83 5.20 1.89 8.62
CA TYR A 83 3.76 1.89 8.41
C TYR A 83 3.00 2.02 9.74
N ALA A 84 1.74 2.43 9.63
CA ALA A 84 0.77 2.33 10.70
C ALA A 84 -0.48 1.62 10.15
N LEU A 85 -0.86 0.53 10.80
CA LEU A 85 -2.11 -0.19 10.54
C LEU A 85 -3.20 0.35 11.46
N GLY A 86 -4.36 0.66 10.89
CA GLY A 86 -5.53 1.17 11.61
C GLY A 86 -6.68 0.18 11.64
N GLU A 87 -7.85 0.70 12.00
CA GLU A 87 -9.09 -0.06 12.14
C GLU A 87 -9.65 -0.56 10.80
N PRO A 88 -10.56 -1.55 10.83
CA PRO A 88 -11.33 -1.98 9.66
C PRO A 88 -12.14 -0.83 9.04
N ILE A 89 -12.17 -0.78 7.71
CA ILE A 89 -12.93 0.20 6.93
C ILE A 89 -14.35 -0.34 6.68
N PRO A 90 -15.41 0.39 7.05
CA PRO A 90 -16.80 0.00 6.79
C PRO A 90 -17.09 -0.21 5.30
N LYS A 91 -17.83 -1.27 4.96
CA LYS A 91 -18.23 -1.59 3.56
C LYS A 91 -18.96 -0.45 2.85
N THR A 92 -19.64 0.41 3.61
CA THR A 92 -20.35 1.59 3.09
C THR A 92 -19.42 2.66 2.51
N GLU A 93 -18.14 2.66 2.90
CA GLU A 93 -17.14 3.63 2.42
C GLU A 93 -16.39 3.15 1.18
N TRP A 94 -16.40 1.83 0.91
CA TRP A 94 -15.52 1.21 -0.08
C TRP A 94 -15.63 1.80 -1.48
N GLY A 95 -16.85 1.99 -1.98
CA GLY A 95 -17.10 2.51 -3.32
C GLY A 95 -16.58 3.94 -3.54
N GLN A 96 -16.43 4.74 -2.47
CA GLN A 96 -15.91 6.11 -2.55
C GLN A 96 -14.37 6.13 -2.59
N HIS A 97 -13.73 5.05 -2.15
CA HIS A 97 -12.28 4.93 -1.98
C HIS A 97 -11.64 3.90 -2.92
N TYR A 98 -12.35 3.53 -3.99
CA TYR A 98 -11.91 2.52 -4.98
C TYR A 98 -11.60 1.15 -4.36
N LEU A 99 -12.19 0.86 -3.20
CA LEU A 99 -12.04 -0.42 -2.52
C LEU A 99 -13.14 -1.35 -3.06
N VAL A 100 -12.73 -2.51 -3.56
CA VAL A 100 -13.67 -3.49 -4.12
C VAL A 100 -13.83 -4.67 -3.17
N SER A 101 -15.02 -5.28 -3.22
CA SER A 101 -15.21 -6.61 -2.69
C SER A 101 -14.49 -7.64 -3.58
N PRO A 102 -14.00 -8.75 -3.01
CA PRO A 102 -13.46 -9.88 -3.78
C PRO A 102 -14.42 -10.40 -4.86
#